data_AF-A0A5Q2Q7Q3-F1
#
_entry.id   AF-A0A5Q2Q7Q3-F1
#
_cell.length_a   1.000
_cell.length_b   1.000
_cell.length_c   1.000
_cell.angle_alpha   90.00
_cell.angle_beta   90.00
_cell.angle_gamma   90.00
#
_symmetry.space_group_name_H-M   'P 1'
#
loop_
_entity.id
_entity.type
_entity.pdbx_description
1 polymer ?
#
loop_
_entity_poly.entity_id
_entity_poly.type
_entity_poly.pdbx_seq_one_letter_code
_entity_poly.pdbx_strand_id
1 'polypeptide(L)'
;MTQVHRAIACALLMSTSAVSAERLGVETDHLTLIATENAARTGADLGARLGRTITGESLTFTHASQLQHLDWVILRAMHYREAISLGWTAIARSNRSQPIAPFVVERKPLRHIATPGLSSSAHWLAKVLVPEAVTVEAYLNNANCLRAVIAGQVDACLTTIAAARGYTTRYGTPFKQVGRGINLPGDVLFRAPSMAGPTRIDALNGLRLTDGLQLTQWQSFDHRYYDGLLARLPK
;
A
#
# COMPACT_ATOMS: atom_id res chain seq x y z
N MET A 1 -3.69 28.39 15.78
CA MET A 1 -4.48 27.15 15.79
C MET A 1 -3.81 26.18 14.84
N THR A 2 -3.08 25.21 15.38
CA THR A 2 -2.30 24.22 14.64
C THR A 2 -3.22 23.11 14.11
N GLN A 3 -3.43 23.09 12.81
CA GLN A 3 -4.12 21.99 12.12
C GLN A 3 -3.20 20.77 12.14
N VAL A 4 -3.53 19.80 13.00
CA VAL A 4 -2.85 18.51 13.05
C VAL A 4 -3.36 17.67 11.88
N HIS A 5 -2.62 17.64 10.78
CA HIS A 5 -2.88 16.71 9.68
C HIS A 5 -2.60 15.29 10.16
N ARG A 6 -3.67 14.55 10.48
CA ARG A 6 -3.61 13.14 10.88
C ARG A 6 -3.17 12.29 9.69
N ALA A 7 -2.22 11.39 9.96
CA ALA A 7 -1.74 10.41 9.00
C ALA A 7 -2.89 9.48 8.58
N ILE A 8 -3.04 9.36 7.26
CA ILE A 8 -4.02 8.54 6.58
C ILE A 8 -3.27 7.26 6.16
N ALA A 9 -3.73 6.10 6.58
CA ALA A 9 -3.24 4.77 6.23
C ALA A 9 -4.23 4.07 5.24
N CYS A 10 -3.95 2.87 4.71
CA CYS A 10 -4.86 2.20 3.76
C CYS A 10 -5.11 0.73 4.14
N ALA A 11 -6.38 0.28 4.13
CA ALA A 11 -6.81 -1.09 4.37
C ALA A 11 -7.86 -1.51 3.33
N LEU A 12 -7.67 -2.68 2.71
CA LEU A 12 -8.76 -3.34 2.01
C LEU A 12 -9.64 -4.01 3.06
N LEU A 13 -10.91 -3.64 3.15
CA LEU A 13 -11.89 -4.35 3.95
C LEU A 13 -12.51 -5.47 3.15
N MET A 14 -12.82 -6.56 3.83
CA MET A 14 -13.82 -7.46 3.31
C MET A 14 -14.74 -7.90 4.45
N SER A 15 -16.00 -7.48 4.36
CA SER A 15 -17.06 -7.81 5.31
C SER A 15 -17.95 -8.90 4.70
N THR A 16 -18.34 -9.88 5.50
CA THR A 16 -19.31 -10.91 5.11
C THR A 16 -20.76 -10.48 5.33
N SER A 17 -21.03 -9.27 5.84
CA SER A 17 -22.39 -8.83 6.19
C SER A 17 -22.75 -7.42 5.69
N ALA A 18 -23.96 -7.28 5.14
CA ALA A 18 -24.55 -6.02 4.70
C ALA A 18 -24.78 -5.02 5.85
N VAL A 19 -24.88 -5.51 7.08
CA VAL A 19 -25.11 -4.69 8.30
C VAL A 19 -23.86 -3.89 8.69
N SER A 20 -22.67 -4.36 8.31
CA SER A 20 -21.41 -3.65 8.58
C SER A 20 -21.23 -2.40 7.71
N ALA A 21 -21.72 -2.43 6.46
CA ALA A 21 -21.61 -1.33 5.50
C ALA A 21 -22.45 -0.12 5.91
N GLU A 22 -23.67 -0.37 6.41
CA GLU A 22 -24.64 0.66 6.81
C GLU A 22 -24.22 1.40 8.09
N ARG A 23 -23.48 0.74 8.98
CA ARG A 23 -22.94 1.34 10.23
C ARG A 23 -21.69 2.20 10.02
N LEU A 24 -21.01 2.11 8.88
CA LEU A 24 -19.76 2.82 8.63
C LEU A 24 -19.94 4.29 8.22
N GLY A 25 -21.18 4.80 8.08
CA GLY A 25 -21.47 6.24 8.01
C GLY A 25 -20.65 7.00 6.97
N VAL A 26 -20.45 6.42 5.78
CA VAL A 26 -19.48 6.92 4.80
C VAL A 26 -20.06 8.11 4.03
N GLU A 27 -19.68 9.33 4.41
CA GLU A 27 -19.69 10.49 3.51
C GLU A 27 -18.63 10.28 2.41
N THR A 28 -19.05 10.49 1.17
CA THR A 28 -18.42 10.03 -0.08
C THR A 28 -17.15 10.77 -0.52
N ASP A 29 -16.67 11.75 0.23
CA ASP A 29 -15.88 12.83 -0.40
C ASP A 29 -14.35 12.69 -0.26
N HIS A 30 -13.83 11.68 0.44
CA HIS A 30 -12.38 11.52 0.65
C HIS A 30 -11.87 10.07 0.49
N LEU A 31 -11.61 9.67 -0.76
CA LEU A 31 -11.06 8.37 -1.16
C LEU A 31 -9.56 8.47 -1.54
N THR A 32 -8.64 7.73 -0.89
CA THR A 32 -7.27 7.44 -1.42
C THR A 32 -6.61 6.21 -0.72
N LEU A 33 -6.67 4.98 -1.27
CA LEU A 33 -5.71 4.24 -2.14
C LEU A 33 -4.48 3.50 -1.50
N ILE A 34 -4.63 2.21 -1.15
CA ILE A 34 -4.38 1.10 -2.10
C ILE A 34 -5.76 0.53 -2.41
N ALA A 35 -6.33 0.97 -3.53
CA ALA A 35 -6.62 0.13 -4.69
C ALA A 35 -7.45 -1.10 -4.26
N THR A 36 -8.74 -1.12 -4.53
CA THR A 36 -9.22 -0.91 -5.90
C THR A 36 -10.59 -0.28 -5.97
N GLU A 37 -10.83 0.44 -7.06
CA GLU A 37 -12.14 0.63 -7.73
C GLU A 37 -12.86 -0.72 -8.04
N ASN A 38 -12.30 -1.85 -7.58
CA ASN A 38 -12.74 -3.22 -7.76
C ASN A 38 -12.73 -4.00 -6.42
N ALA A 39 -12.75 -3.32 -5.25
CA ALA A 39 -12.78 -4.01 -3.96
C ALA A 39 -13.91 -5.05 -3.90
N ALA A 40 -15.09 -4.67 -4.43
CA ALA A 40 -16.23 -5.56 -4.61
C ALA A 40 -15.88 -6.83 -5.43
N ARG A 41 -15.10 -6.69 -6.50
CA ARG A 41 -14.65 -7.81 -7.34
C ARG A 41 -13.64 -8.69 -6.62
N THR A 42 -12.66 -8.11 -5.93
CA THR A 42 -11.69 -8.88 -5.13
C THR A 42 -12.40 -9.63 -4.00
N GLY A 43 -13.39 -9.01 -3.35
CA GLY A 43 -14.25 -9.66 -2.38
C GLY A 43 -15.03 -10.82 -2.98
N ALA A 44 -15.69 -10.61 -4.12
CA ALA A 44 -16.42 -11.66 -4.84
C ALA A 44 -15.52 -12.83 -5.26
N ASP A 45 -14.33 -12.54 -5.81
CA ASP A 45 -13.34 -13.55 -6.20
C ASP A 45 -12.86 -14.35 -4.99
N LEU A 46 -12.56 -13.69 -3.86
CA LEU A 46 -12.17 -14.41 -2.65
C LEU A 46 -13.34 -15.23 -2.10
N GLY A 47 -14.54 -14.68 -2.11
CA GLY A 47 -15.76 -15.36 -1.68
C GLY A 47 -15.98 -16.65 -2.46
N ALA A 48 -15.91 -16.59 -3.79
CA ALA A 48 -16.03 -17.76 -4.66
C ALA A 48 -14.96 -18.82 -4.34
N ARG A 49 -13.73 -18.42 -4.06
CA ARG A 49 -12.60 -19.32 -3.73
C ARG A 49 -12.73 -19.97 -2.35
N LEU A 50 -13.27 -19.24 -1.39
CA LEU A 50 -13.45 -19.71 -0.01
C LEU A 50 -14.81 -20.38 0.23
N GLY A 51 -15.70 -20.38 -0.78
CA GLY A 51 -17.07 -20.88 -0.66
C GLY A 51 -17.93 -20.03 0.29
N ARG A 52 -17.75 -18.71 0.29
CA ARG A 52 -18.44 -17.76 1.18
C ARG A 52 -18.90 -16.51 0.41
N THR A 53 -19.94 -15.85 0.90
CA THR A 53 -20.27 -14.50 0.43
C THR A 53 -19.35 -13.50 1.12
N ILE A 54 -18.60 -12.75 0.33
CA ILE A 54 -17.66 -11.74 0.80
C ILE A 54 -17.90 -10.46 0.01
N THR A 55 -18.23 -9.38 0.71
CA THR A 55 -18.32 -8.03 0.15
C THR A 55 -16.99 -7.33 0.39
N GLY A 56 -16.34 -6.88 -0.68
CA GLY A 56 -15.11 -6.11 -0.57
C GLY A 56 -15.38 -4.61 -0.59
N GLU A 57 -14.76 -3.89 0.33
CA GLU A 57 -14.84 -2.44 0.45
C GLU A 57 -13.43 -1.86 0.56
N SER A 58 -13.22 -0.66 0.02
CA SER A 58 -11.96 0.05 0.19
C SER A 58 -12.09 1.04 1.33
N LEU A 59 -11.21 0.95 2.33
CA LEU A 59 -11.11 1.98 3.35
C LEU A 59 -9.73 2.59 3.41
N THR A 60 -9.77 3.84 3.80
CA THR A 60 -8.66 4.52 4.44
C THR A 60 -8.46 3.91 5.83
N PHE A 61 -7.40 3.13 6.00
CA PHE A 61 -6.96 2.73 7.34
C PHE A 61 -6.46 3.99 8.03
N THR A 62 -6.65 4.17 9.31
CA THR A 62 -6.06 5.31 10.04
C THR A 62 -5.68 4.84 11.41
N HIS A 63 -6.56 4.01 11.96
CA HIS A 63 -6.43 3.44 13.28
C HIS A 63 -7.01 2.03 13.31
N ALA A 64 -6.40 1.24 14.19
CA ALA A 64 -6.83 -0.07 14.65
C ALA A 64 -8.35 -0.27 14.84
N SER A 65 -9.07 0.75 15.32
CA SER A 65 -10.51 0.65 15.61
C SER A 65 -11.35 0.30 14.38
N GLN A 66 -10.91 0.68 13.19
CA GLN A 66 -11.61 0.38 11.94
C GLN A 66 -11.58 -1.11 11.58
N LEU A 67 -10.73 -1.91 12.21
CA LEU A 67 -10.62 -3.34 11.94
C LEU A 67 -11.65 -4.19 12.69
N GLN A 68 -12.29 -3.66 13.74
CA GLN A 68 -13.06 -4.47 14.70
C GLN A 68 -14.27 -5.23 14.11
N HIS A 69 -14.76 -4.82 12.94
CA HIS A 69 -15.96 -5.38 12.31
C HIS A 69 -15.67 -6.17 11.03
N LEU A 70 -14.40 -6.52 10.81
CA LEU A 70 -13.92 -7.14 9.59
C LEU A 70 -13.50 -8.57 9.84
N ASP A 71 -13.64 -9.40 8.81
CA ASP A 71 -13.24 -10.80 8.81
C ASP A 71 -11.88 -11.00 8.12
N TRP A 72 -11.64 -10.24 7.05
CA TRP A 72 -10.42 -10.27 6.26
C TRP A 72 -9.98 -8.87 5.92
N VAL A 73 -8.67 -8.64 5.93
CA VAL A 73 -8.08 -7.40 5.43
C VAL A 73 -6.83 -7.64 4.63
N ILE A 74 -6.60 -6.82 3.62
CA ILE A 74 -5.32 -6.77 2.91
C ILE A 74 -4.68 -5.43 3.25
N LEU A 75 -3.53 -5.49 3.91
CA LEU A 75 -2.80 -4.31 4.37
C LEU A 75 -1.41 -4.25 3.74
N ARG A 76 -0.91 -3.03 3.55
CA ARG A 76 0.49 -2.81 3.20
C ARG A 76 1.41 -3.40 4.25
N ALA A 77 2.60 -3.80 3.83
CA ALA A 77 3.66 -4.30 4.71
C ALA A 77 3.96 -3.38 5.92
N MET A 78 3.84 -2.06 5.77
CA MET A 78 4.08 -1.09 6.85
C MET A 78 3.09 -1.21 8.02
N HIS A 79 1.88 -1.72 7.79
CA HIS A 79 0.86 -1.91 8.83
C HIS A 79 0.91 -3.28 9.50
N TYR A 80 1.88 -4.12 9.12
CA TYR A 80 1.94 -5.49 9.60
C TYR A 80 2.05 -5.58 11.13
N ARG A 81 2.95 -4.81 11.75
CA ARG A 81 3.13 -4.85 13.22
C ARG A 81 1.88 -4.38 13.97
N GLU A 82 1.22 -3.35 13.45
CA GLU A 82 -0.02 -2.83 14.02
C GLU A 82 -1.12 -3.90 13.98
N ALA A 83 -1.32 -4.56 12.84
CA ALA A 83 -2.31 -5.64 12.72
C ALA A 83 -2.01 -6.81 13.67
N ILE A 84 -0.76 -7.28 13.74
CA ILE A 84 -0.36 -8.36 14.66
C ILE A 84 -0.60 -7.97 16.13
N SER A 85 -0.29 -6.72 16.51
CA SER A 85 -0.52 -6.24 17.88
C SER A 85 -2.00 -6.23 18.28
N LEU A 86 -2.91 -6.23 17.31
CA LEU A 86 -4.36 -6.29 17.49
C LEU A 86 -4.90 -7.73 17.43
N GLY A 87 -4.03 -8.73 17.39
CA GLY A 87 -4.38 -10.15 17.35
C GLY A 87 -4.76 -10.67 15.96
N TRP A 88 -4.61 -9.86 14.91
CA TRP A 88 -4.85 -10.34 13.54
C TRP A 88 -3.83 -11.40 13.14
N THR A 89 -4.28 -12.42 12.42
CA THR A 89 -3.41 -13.49 11.93
C THR A 89 -3.01 -13.21 10.49
N ALA A 90 -1.71 -13.07 10.22
CA ALA A 90 -1.20 -12.99 8.85
C ALA A 90 -1.28 -14.37 8.18
N ILE A 91 -1.99 -14.46 7.06
CA ILE A 91 -2.27 -15.73 6.37
C ILE A 91 -1.33 -15.93 5.19
N ALA A 92 -1.24 -14.90 4.36
CA ALA A 92 -0.46 -14.95 3.13
C ALA A 92 0.05 -13.56 2.78
N ARG A 93 1.08 -13.51 1.94
CA ARG A 93 1.58 -12.27 1.36
C ARG A 93 1.57 -12.34 -0.15
N SER A 94 1.36 -11.20 -0.78
CA SER A 94 1.63 -11.05 -2.20
C SER A 94 3.13 -11.13 -2.46
N ASN A 95 3.48 -11.31 -3.73
CA ASN A 95 4.86 -11.16 -4.18
C ASN A 95 5.42 -9.78 -3.79
N ARG A 96 6.75 -9.70 -3.69
CA ARG A 96 7.44 -8.47 -3.29
C ARG A 96 6.98 -7.29 -4.13
N SER A 97 6.87 -6.13 -3.49
CA SER A 97 6.58 -4.90 -4.21
C SER A 97 7.69 -4.63 -5.22
N GLN A 98 7.37 -3.83 -6.23
CA GLN A 98 8.43 -3.23 -7.04
C GLN A 98 9.34 -2.37 -6.14
N PRO A 99 10.64 -2.28 -6.47
CA PRO A 99 11.58 -1.48 -5.71
C PRO A 99 11.17 -0.01 -5.76
N ILE A 100 11.19 0.62 -4.59
CA ILE A 100 11.00 2.07 -4.45
C ILE A 100 12.38 2.72 -4.44
N ALA A 101 12.58 3.72 -5.30
CA ALA A 101 13.84 4.44 -5.44
C ALA A 101 13.59 5.92 -5.81
N PRO A 102 14.57 6.81 -5.56
CA PRO A 102 14.54 8.17 -6.08
C PRO A 102 14.74 8.18 -7.59
N PHE A 103 13.86 8.87 -8.30
CA PHE A 103 13.95 9.10 -9.75
C PHE A 103 14.12 10.58 -10.04
N VAL A 104 15.11 10.89 -10.87
CA VAL A 104 15.51 12.25 -11.25
C VAL A 104 15.54 12.39 -12.77
N VAL A 105 15.43 13.62 -13.28
CA VAL A 105 15.76 13.93 -14.68
C VAL A 105 17.25 14.20 -14.86
N GLU A 106 17.88 14.82 -13.86
CA GLU A 106 19.28 15.18 -13.83
C GLU A 106 19.91 14.83 -12.48
N ARG A 107 21.20 14.46 -12.48
CA ARG A 107 21.90 14.12 -11.24
C ARG A 107 22.26 15.40 -10.48
N LYS A 108 21.64 15.60 -9.33
CA LYS A 108 21.92 16.67 -8.37
C LYS A 108 21.78 16.17 -6.93
N PRO A 109 22.31 16.89 -5.94
CA PRO A 109 22.03 16.60 -4.53
C PRO A 109 20.52 16.55 -4.26
N LEU A 110 20.09 15.55 -3.50
CA LEU A 110 18.68 15.26 -3.26
C LEU A 110 18.19 15.93 -1.98
N ARG A 111 17.85 17.22 -2.03
CA ARG A 111 17.42 17.97 -0.85
C ARG A 111 15.90 18.02 -0.72
N HIS A 112 15.17 18.10 -1.82
CA HIS A 112 13.71 18.27 -1.85
C HIS A 112 13.09 17.07 -2.56
N ILE A 113 12.36 16.21 -1.84
CA ILE A 113 11.87 14.93 -2.38
C ILE A 113 10.35 14.88 -2.42
N ALA A 114 9.81 14.56 -3.59
CA ALA A 114 8.40 14.27 -3.77
C ALA A 114 8.09 12.78 -3.53
N THR A 115 6.90 12.51 -3.03
CA THR A 115 6.36 11.16 -2.80
C THR A 115 4.89 11.07 -3.24
N PRO A 116 4.40 9.90 -3.70
CA PRO A 116 3.02 9.71 -4.15
C PRO A 116 2.06 9.49 -2.97
N GLY A 117 1.73 10.55 -2.24
CA GLY A 117 0.72 10.56 -1.18
C GLY A 117 1.31 10.22 0.18
N LEU A 118 0.73 10.81 1.23
CA LEU A 118 1.22 10.67 2.61
C LEU A 118 1.16 9.23 3.13
N SER A 119 0.16 8.47 2.66
CA SER A 119 -0.08 7.07 3.03
C SER A 119 0.80 6.07 2.27
N SER A 120 1.63 6.54 1.34
CA SER A 120 2.38 5.65 0.48
C SER A 120 3.61 5.09 1.16
N SER A 121 3.98 3.87 0.76
CA SER A 121 5.21 3.25 1.21
C SER A 121 6.44 4.05 0.78
N ALA A 122 6.35 4.83 -0.30
CA ALA A 122 7.40 5.76 -0.69
C ALA A 122 7.52 6.91 0.30
N HIS A 123 6.41 7.54 0.70
CA HIS A 123 6.44 8.60 1.72
C HIS A 123 7.04 8.10 3.04
N TRP A 124 6.61 6.93 3.48
CA TRP A 124 7.14 6.30 4.68
C TRP A 124 8.64 5.97 4.58
N LEU A 125 9.12 5.52 3.42
CA LEU A 125 10.54 5.22 3.18
C LEU A 125 11.42 6.44 2.89
N ALA A 126 10.85 7.65 2.75
CA ALA A 126 11.58 8.81 2.24
C ALA A 126 12.86 9.11 3.03
N LYS A 127 12.76 9.15 4.36
CA LYS A 127 13.90 9.41 5.26
C LYS A 127 14.95 8.28 5.28
N VAL A 128 14.59 7.08 4.83
CA VAL A 128 15.50 5.94 4.76
C VAL A 128 16.26 5.94 3.46
N LEU A 129 15.56 6.20 2.37
CA LEU A 129 16.10 6.16 1.02
C LEU A 129 16.89 7.41 0.67
N VAL A 130 16.55 8.55 1.29
CA VAL A 130 17.21 9.84 1.10
C VAL A 130 17.38 10.53 2.45
N PRO A 131 18.28 10.02 3.32
CA PRO A 131 18.48 10.59 4.66
C PRO A 131 18.97 12.05 4.64
N GLU A 132 19.59 12.49 3.55
CA GLU A 132 20.06 13.85 3.34
C GLU A 132 18.97 14.84 2.88
N ALA A 133 17.75 14.37 2.63
CA ALA A 133 16.65 15.22 2.21
C ALA A 133 16.28 16.20 3.34
N VAL A 134 16.22 17.48 2.98
CA VAL A 134 15.77 18.57 3.85
C VAL A 134 14.25 18.58 3.95
N THR A 135 13.57 18.37 2.82
CA THR A 135 12.11 18.36 2.74
C THR A 135 11.60 17.12 2.02
N VAL A 136 10.47 16.61 2.51
CA VAL A 136 9.70 15.54 1.87
C VAL A 136 8.27 16.02 1.71
N GLU A 137 7.81 16.10 0.47
CA GLU A 137 6.47 16.56 0.11
C GLU A 137 5.65 15.41 -0.51
N ALA A 138 4.38 15.32 -0.12
CA ALA A 138 3.46 14.34 -0.66
C ALA A 138 2.56 14.96 -1.72
N TYR A 139 2.53 14.34 -2.90
CA TYR A 139 1.64 14.69 -4.01
C TYR A 139 0.50 13.69 -4.13
N LEU A 140 -0.56 14.04 -4.84
CA LEU A 140 -1.75 13.19 -4.98
C LEU A 140 -1.45 11.75 -5.48
N ASN A 141 -0.51 11.61 -6.42
CA ASN A 141 -0.18 10.32 -7.04
C ASN A 141 1.21 10.33 -7.71
N ASN A 142 1.60 9.18 -8.28
CA ASN A 142 2.87 9.02 -8.98
C ASN A 142 3.07 10.02 -10.14
N ALA A 143 2.01 10.29 -10.91
CA ALA A 143 2.10 11.20 -12.06
C ALA A 143 2.39 12.64 -11.62
N ASN A 144 1.72 13.11 -10.55
CA ASN A 144 1.95 14.44 -10.00
C ASN A 144 3.35 14.56 -9.38
N CYS A 145 3.79 13.53 -8.67
CA CYS A 145 5.14 13.43 -8.10
C CYS A 145 6.23 13.50 -9.18
N LEU A 146 6.12 12.71 -10.26
CA LEU A 146 7.08 12.70 -11.36
C LEU A 146 7.08 14.03 -12.14
N ARG A 147 5.90 14.62 -12.35
CA ARG A 147 5.77 15.92 -13.00
C ARG A 147 6.44 17.06 -12.22
N ALA A 148 6.39 17.03 -10.90
CA ALA A 148 7.07 18.03 -10.06
C ALA A 148 8.61 18.01 -10.25
N VAL A 149 9.19 16.83 -10.51
CA VAL A 149 10.62 16.70 -10.83
C VAL A 149 10.94 17.36 -12.17
N ILE A 150 10.11 17.14 -13.19
CA ILE A 150 10.29 17.72 -14.53
C ILE A 150 10.16 19.25 -14.46
N ALA A 151 9.21 19.75 -13.67
CA ALA A 151 9.00 21.18 -13.45
C ALA A 151 10.09 21.84 -12.59
N GLY A 152 11.07 21.06 -12.08
CA GLY A 152 12.13 21.57 -11.21
C GLY A 152 11.65 22.00 -9.82
N GLN A 153 10.43 21.64 -9.42
CA GLN A 153 9.85 21.98 -8.11
C GLN A 153 10.48 21.14 -6.98
N VAL A 154 10.90 19.92 -7.32
CA VAL A 154 11.58 18.98 -6.42
C VAL A 154 12.81 18.39 -7.13
N ASP A 155 13.71 17.80 -6.35
CA ASP A 155 14.93 17.19 -6.87
C ASP A 155 14.70 15.77 -7.39
N ALA A 156 13.86 15.00 -6.71
CA ALA A 156 13.51 13.64 -7.09
C ALA A 156 12.08 13.30 -6.70
N CYS A 157 11.52 12.30 -7.39
CA CYS A 157 10.29 11.63 -6.99
C CYS A 157 10.67 10.23 -6.50
N LEU A 158 10.29 9.90 -5.27
CA LEU A 158 10.45 8.58 -4.70
C LEU A 158 9.26 7.71 -5.12
N THR A 159 9.49 6.78 -6.05
CA THR A 159 8.42 5.96 -6.64
C THR A 159 8.98 4.61 -7.13
N THR A 160 8.14 3.81 -7.80
CA THR A 160 8.51 2.53 -8.40
C THR A 160 9.09 2.70 -9.81
N ILE A 161 9.90 1.74 -10.23
CA ILE A 161 10.44 1.72 -11.60
C ILE A 161 9.35 1.63 -12.68
N ALA A 162 8.25 0.90 -12.46
CA ALA A 162 7.18 0.83 -13.46
C ALA A 162 6.45 2.17 -13.59
N ALA A 163 6.22 2.90 -12.49
CA ALA A 163 5.63 4.23 -12.57
C ALA A 163 6.52 5.20 -13.37
N ALA A 164 7.82 5.24 -13.06
CA ALA A 164 8.77 6.09 -13.78
C ALA A 164 8.90 5.71 -15.27
N ARG A 165 8.95 4.41 -15.59
CA ARG A 165 8.97 3.91 -16.98
C ARG A 165 7.68 4.23 -17.72
N GLY A 166 6.52 3.96 -17.13
CA GLY A 166 5.22 4.25 -17.72
C GLY A 166 5.07 5.74 -18.03
N TYR A 167 5.54 6.60 -17.13
CA TYR A 167 5.56 8.04 -17.35
C TYR A 167 6.55 8.44 -18.47
N THR A 168 7.75 7.86 -18.49
CA THR A 168 8.75 8.08 -19.55
C THR A 168 8.19 7.70 -20.92
N THR A 169 7.57 6.53 -21.04
CA THR A 169 6.95 6.05 -22.29
C THR A 169 5.84 6.98 -22.76
N ARG A 170 5.04 7.53 -21.83
CA ARG A 170 3.91 8.40 -22.17
C ARG A 170 4.32 9.82 -22.56
N TYR A 171 5.37 10.37 -21.96
CA TYR A 171 5.72 11.80 -22.08
C TYR A 171 7.13 12.08 -22.64
N GLY A 172 7.90 11.05 -22.96
CA GLY A 172 9.23 11.18 -23.60
C GLY A 172 10.34 11.71 -22.69
N THR A 173 10.10 11.93 -21.40
CA THR A 173 11.11 12.42 -20.46
C THR A 173 11.80 11.26 -19.73
N PRO A 174 13.12 11.04 -19.92
CA PRO A 174 13.82 9.90 -19.33
C PRO A 174 14.15 10.16 -17.85
N PHE A 175 13.56 9.36 -16.97
CA PHE A 175 13.94 9.33 -15.56
C PHE A 175 15.13 8.39 -15.31
N LYS A 176 16.06 8.85 -14.47
CA LYS A 176 17.22 8.09 -13.98
C LYS A 176 16.99 7.72 -12.53
N GLN A 177 17.19 6.44 -12.20
CA GLN A 177 17.20 5.98 -10.82
C GLN A 177 18.49 6.42 -10.12
N VAL A 178 18.38 6.89 -8.88
CA VAL A 178 19.52 7.20 -8.00
C VAL A 178 19.57 6.19 -6.86
N GLY A 179 20.75 5.62 -6.61
CA GLY A 179 20.95 4.67 -5.52
C GLY A 179 20.28 3.30 -5.73
N ARG A 180 20.37 2.46 -4.71
CA ARG A 180 19.72 1.15 -4.67
C ARG A 180 18.32 1.33 -4.10
N GLY A 181 17.30 1.03 -4.91
CA GLY A 181 15.92 1.00 -4.42
C GLY A 181 15.73 -0.09 -3.36
N ILE A 182 14.71 0.09 -2.52
CA ILE A 182 14.30 -0.91 -1.52
C ILE A 182 13.10 -1.68 -2.04
N ASN A 183 13.22 -3.01 -2.05
CA ASN A 183 12.07 -3.88 -2.25
C ASN A 183 11.32 -3.97 -0.93
N LEU A 184 10.07 -3.53 -0.92
CA LEU A 184 9.23 -3.79 0.23
C LEU A 184 8.65 -5.20 0.13
N PRO A 185 8.34 -5.81 1.28
CA PRO A 185 7.46 -6.95 1.31
C PRO A 185 6.14 -6.61 0.59
N GLY A 186 5.51 -7.63 0.04
CA GLY A 186 4.19 -7.48 -0.56
C GLY A 186 3.13 -7.05 0.47
N ASP A 187 1.94 -6.79 -0.03
CA ASP A 187 0.77 -6.64 0.83
C ASP A 187 0.43 -7.98 1.50
N VAL A 188 -0.17 -7.90 2.67
CA VAL A 188 -0.42 -9.04 3.54
C VAL A 188 -1.91 -9.22 3.71
N LEU A 189 -2.39 -10.43 3.45
CA LEU A 189 -3.75 -10.85 3.79
C LEU A 189 -3.76 -11.28 5.26
N PHE A 190 -4.56 -10.60 6.05
CA PHE A 190 -4.84 -10.95 7.43
C PHE A 190 -6.25 -11.49 7.58
N ARG A 191 -6.40 -12.31 8.61
CA ARG A 191 -7.66 -12.85 9.08
C ARG A 191 -7.94 -12.37 10.50
N ALA A 192 -9.19 -12.05 10.76
CA ALA A 192 -9.64 -11.58 12.06
C ALA A 192 -9.41 -12.64 13.16
N PRO A 193 -9.19 -12.20 14.41
CA PRO A 193 -9.03 -13.11 15.55
C PRO A 193 -10.27 -13.99 15.80
N SER A 194 -11.47 -13.45 15.50
CA SER A 194 -12.76 -14.11 15.64
C SER A 194 -12.96 -15.31 14.70
N MET A 195 -12.15 -15.40 13.63
CA MET A 195 -12.25 -16.47 12.65
C MET A 195 -11.34 -17.65 13.00
N ALA A 196 -11.93 -18.71 13.54
CA ALA A 196 -11.24 -19.98 13.76
C ALA A 196 -11.23 -20.86 12.48
N GLY A 197 -10.13 -21.59 12.28
CA GLY A 197 -10.03 -22.65 11.25
C GLY A 197 -8.78 -22.57 10.36
N PRO A 198 -8.46 -23.62 9.61
CA PRO A 198 -7.37 -23.61 8.64
C PRO A 198 -7.75 -22.76 7.41
N THR A 199 -6.80 -22.02 6.86
CA THR A 199 -6.97 -21.29 5.59
C THR A 199 -6.13 -21.93 4.51
N ARG A 200 -6.76 -22.28 3.39
CA ARG A 200 -6.11 -22.83 2.20
C ARG A 200 -5.43 -21.72 1.40
N ILE A 201 -4.12 -21.58 1.58
CA ILE A 201 -3.31 -20.54 0.91
C ILE A 201 -3.29 -20.76 -0.62
N ASP A 202 -3.32 -22.02 -1.05
CA ASP A 202 -3.39 -22.41 -2.46
C ASP A 202 -4.64 -21.86 -3.17
N ALA A 203 -5.76 -21.75 -2.46
CA ALA A 203 -7.00 -21.17 -2.99
C ALA A 203 -6.86 -19.67 -3.30
N LEU A 204 -5.87 -18.98 -2.73
CA LEU A 204 -5.64 -17.54 -2.92
C LEU A 204 -4.86 -17.24 -4.20
N ASN A 205 -4.14 -18.21 -4.77
CA ASN A 205 -3.32 -18.01 -5.95
C ASN A 205 -4.15 -17.52 -7.15
N GLY A 206 -3.70 -16.43 -7.78
CA GLY A 206 -4.41 -15.79 -8.88
C GLY A 206 -5.55 -14.86 -8.45
N LEU A 207 -5.69 -14.56 -7.16
CA LEU A 207 -6.53 -13.45 -6.72
C LEU A 207 -5.98 -12.13 -7.27
N ARG A 208 -6.86 -11.27 -7.77
CA ARG A 208 -6.51 -9.96 -8.35
C ARG A 208 -6.60 -8.89 -7.26
N LEU A 209 -5.47 -8.24 -6.97
CA LEU A 209 -5.36 -7.18 -5.97
C LEU A 209 -5.47 -5.77 -6.57
N THR A 210 -5.10 -5.59 -7.84
CA THR A 210 -5.07 -4.30 -8.54
C THR A 210 -5.69 -4.42 -9.93
N ASP A 211 -6.19 -3.28 -10.45
CA ASP A 211 -6.46 -2.93 -11.86
C ASP A 211 -7.13 -3.99 -12.78
N GLY A 212 -7.64 -5.07 -12.20
CA GLY A 212 -8.23 -6.19 -12.92
C GLY A 212 -7.25 -6.98 -13.80
N LEU A 213 -5.96 -6.65 -13.89
CA LEU A 213 -5.05 -7.24 -14.89
C LEU A 213 -3.93 -8.09 -14.30
N GLN A 214 -3.39 -7.76 -13.12
CA GLN A 214 -2.31 -8.53 -12.51
C GLN A 214 -2.80 -9.62 -11.55
N LEU A 215 -2.49 -10.87 -11.89
CA LEU A 215 -2.70 -12.02 -11.01
C LEU A 215 -1.64 -12.02 -9.91
N THR A 216 -2.08 -12.06 -8.65
CA THR A 216 -1.16 -12.14 -7.52
C THR A 216 -0.84 -13.61 -7.21
N GLN A 217 0.45 -13.94 -7.19
CA GLN A 217 0.90 -15.17 -6.57
C GLN A 217 1.01 -14.94 -5.06
N TRP A 218 0.37 -15.81 -4.30
CA TRP A 218 0.37 -15.75 -2.84
C TRP A 218 1.33 -16.77 -2.29
N GLN A 219 2.08 -16.36 -1.28
CA GLN A 219 3.05 -17.20 -0.60
C GLN A 219 2.67 -17.32 0.87
N SER A 220 3.04 -18.44 1.47
CA SER A 220 2.94 -18.60 2.92
C SER A 220 3.66 -17.45 3.62
N PHE A 221 3.04 -16.99 4.71
CA PHE A 221 3.58 -15.87 5.44
C PHE A 221 4.77 -16.30 6.30
N ASP A 222 5.87 -15.55 6.22
CA ASP A 222 7.05 -15.71 7.07
C ASP A 222 7.26 -14.41 7.86
N HIS A 223 6.97 -14.48 9.16
CA HIS A 223 7.08 -13.36 10.09
C HIS A 223 8.50 -12.81 10.17
N ARG A 224 9.54 -13.66 10.04
CA ARG A 224 10.94 -13.25 10.20
C ARG A 224 11.36 -12.21 9.16
N TYR A 225 10.85 -12.35 7.94
CA TYR A 225 11.16 -11.43 6.85
C TYR A 225 10.59 -10.02 7.11
N TYR A 226 9.34 -9.93 7.56
CA TYR A 226 8.70 -8.65 7.86
C TYR A 226 9.33 -8.01 9.10
N ASP A 227 9.53 -8.78 10.16
CA ASP A 227 10.13 -8.25 11.39
C ASP A 227 11.55 -7.76 11.18
N GLY A 228 12.36 -8.49 10.40
CA GLY A 228 13.72 -8.10 10.06
C GLY A 228 13.78 -6.84 9.18
N LEU A 229 12.86 -6.69 8.22
CA LEU A 229 12.80 -5.50 7.37
C LEU A 229 12.29 -4.29 8.14
N LEU A 230 11.20 -4.43 8.90
CA LEU A 230 10.62 -3.35 9.70
C LEU A 230 11.50 -2.92 10.88
N ALA A 231 12.38 -3.80 11.38
CA ALA A 231 13.35 -3.43 12.43
C ALA A 231 14.48 -2.52 11.90
N ARG A 232 14.73 -2.54 10.59
CA ARG A 232 15.78 -1.73 9.94
C ARG A 232 15.29 -0.37 9.49
N LEU A 233 13.98 -0.14 9.58
CA LEU A 233 13.36 1.11 9.22
C LEU A 233 13.25 2.00 10.47
N PRO A 234 13.44 3.33 10.33
CA PRO A 234 13.33 4.27 11.43
C PRO A 234 11.92 4.20 12.02
N LYS A 235 11.85 4.33 13.34
CA LYS A 235 10.60 4.34 14.11
C LYS A 235 9.83 5.63 13.89
#